data_AF-A0A3N4I6S5-F1
#
_entry.id   AF-A0A3N4I6S5-F1
#
_cell.length_a   1.000
_cell.length_b   1.000
_cell.length_c   1.000
_cell.angle_alpha   90.00
_cell.angle_beta   90.00
_cell.angle_gamma   90.00
#
_symmetry.space_group_name_H-M   'P 1'
#
loop_
_entity.id
_entity.type
_entity.pdbx_description
1 polymer ?
#
loop_
_entity_poly.entity_id
_entity_poly.type
_entity_poly.pdbx_seq_one_letter_code
_entity_poly.pdbx_strand_id
1 'polypeptide(L)'
;MGGDLNLKKSWHPNLLENQKRVWEDERKALLERKRIEELRKEVKEERALEELRKASTGSLQVQQSRVEWLYASAAKDSLAGSSVGNLLGRRRGEMKLGTTTATGAVEKRKPTPQSQLREDPLSFMKLQEISQRRKHDSTTKRNKDSKVVKSHGHTRARRRL
;
A
#
# COMPACT_ATOMS: atom_id res chain seq x y z
N MET A 1 44.69 39.79 1.71
CA MET A 1 43.65 39.29 0.78
C MET A 1 42.33 39.18 1.55
N GLY A 2 41.45 40.17 1.41
CA GLY A 2 40.14 40.17 2.08
C GLY A 2 39.14 39.35 1.27
N GLY A 3 38.56 38.32 1.88
CA GLY A 3 37.54 37.49 1.24
C GLY A 3 36.20 38.22 1.07
N ASP A 4 35.39 37.76 0.11
CA ASP A 4 34.08 38.33 -0.21
C ASP A 4 33.16 38.38 1.01
N LEU A 5 32.78 39.59 1.41
CA LEU A 5 31.90 39.86 2.55
C LEU A 5 30.50 39.26 2.36
N ASN A 6 30.07 39.08 1.11
CA ASN A 6 28.73 38.57 0.80
C ASN A 6 28.54 37.11 1.20
N LEU A 7 29.62 36.33 1.29
CA LEU A 7 29.57 34.94 1.77
C LEU A 7 29.12 34.84 3.25
N LYS A 8 29.14 35.96 3.99
CA LYS A 8 28.61 36.03 5.37
C LYS A 8 27.13 36.41 5.41
N LYS A 9 26.47 36.61 4.27
CA LYS A 9 25.06 36.98 4.18
C LYS A 9 24.22 35.75 3.87
N SER A 10 23.18 35.54 4.65
CA SER A 10 22.27 34.39 4.55
C SER A 10 21.47 34.34 3.25
N TRP A 11 21.34 35.46 2.53
CA TRP A 11 20.62 35.51 1.25
C TRP A 11 21.51 35.18 0.04
N HIS A 12 22.83 35.07 0.21
CA HIS A 12 23.75 34.90 -0.92
C HIS A 12 23.56 33.51 -1.57
N PRO A 13 23.33 33.43 -2.90
CA PRO A 13 22.96 32.18 -3.56
C PRO A 13 24.09 31.13 -3.55
N ASN A 14 25.35 31.59 -3.51
CA ASN A 14 26.50 30.69 -3.49
C ASN A 14 26.81 30.11 -2.10
N LEU A 15 26.05 30.47 -1.07
CA LEU A 15 26.18 29.82 0.24
C LEU A 15 25.71 28.36 0.13
N LEU A 16 26.50 27.42 0.62
CA LEU A 16 26.20 25.97 0.54
C LEU A 16 24.82 25.62 1.10
N GLU A 17 24.36 26.32 2.13
CA GLU A 17 23.02 26.13 2.71
C GLU A 17 21.92 26.47 1.72
N ASN A 18 22.07 27.56 0.96
CA ASN A 18 21.08 27.99 -0.02
C ASN A 18 21.10 27.07 -1.25
N GLN A 19 22.28 26.65 -1.70
CA GLN A 19 22.40 25.65 -2.77
C GLN A 19 21.73 24.32 -2.38
N LYS A 20 21.88 23.89 -1.12
CA LYS A 20 21.19 22.70 -0.60
C LYS A 20 19.67 22.87 -0.63
N ARG A 21 19.16 24.02 -0.20
CA ARG A 21 17.71 24.31 -0.24
C ARG A 21 17.15 24.25 -1.66
N VAL A 22 17.81 24.93 -2.60
CA VAL A 22 17.44 24.90 -4.02
C VAL A 22 17.47 23.48 -4.55
N TRP A 23 18.52 22.72 -4.26
CA TRP A 23 18.64 21.33 -4.69
C TRP A 23 17.56 20.42 -4.10
N GLU A 24 17.20 20.59 -2.83
CA GLU A 24 16.12 19.83 -2.20
C GLU A 24 14.77 20.11 -2.85
N ASP A 25 14.50 21.37 -3.16
CA ASP A 25 13.24 21.78 -3.79
C ASP A 25 13.18 21.33 -5.26
N GLU A 26 14.28 21.44 -6.01
CA GLU A 26 14.41 20.86 -7.35
C GLU A 26 14.22 19.33 -7.33
N ARG A 27 14.82 18.64 -6.35
CA ARG A 27 14.68 17.19 -6.19
C ARG A 27 13.23 16.80 -5.90
N LYS A 28 12.53 17.53 -5.03
CA LYS A 28 11.10 17.30 -4.75
C LYS A 28 10.26 17.53 -6.00
N ALA A 29 10.48 18.62 -6.72
CA ALA A 29 9.77 18.93 -7.96
C ALA A 29 9.97 17.84 -9.04
N LEU A 30 11.20 17.29 -9.16
CA LEU A 30 11.48 16.18 -10.06
C LEU A 30 10.75 14.88 -9.65
N LEU A 31 10.64 14.59 -8.36
CA LEU A 31 9.89 13.43 -7.87
C LEU A 31 8.40 13.58 -8.15
N GLU A 32 7.82 14.75 -7.89
CA GLU A 32 6.43 15.05 -8.19
C GLU A 32 6.14 14.93 -9.69
N ARG A 33 7.02 15.48 -10.53
CA ARG A 33 6.91 15.37 -11.99
C ARG A 33 6.93 13.91 -12.45
N LYS A 34 7.85 13.09 -11.93
CA LYS A 34 7.89 11.65 -12.23
C LYS A 34 6.60 10.96 -11.82
N ARG A 35 6.08 11.27 -10.63
CA ARG A 35 4.82 10.69 -10.15
C ARG A 35 3.63 11.06 -11.05
N ILE A 36 3.59 12.29 -11.52
CA ILE A 36 2.56 12.76 -12.46
C ILE A 36 2.72 12.07 -13.82
N GLU A 37 3.94 11.85 -14.30
CA GLU A 37 4.21 11.14 -15.56
C GLU A 37 3.77 9.67 -15.49
N GLU A 38 3.99 8.99 -14.36
CA GLU A 38 3.46 7.64 -14.10
C GLU A 38 1.93 7.62 -14.18
N LEU A 39 1.24 8.50 -13.46
CA LEU A 39 -0.22 8.59 -13.48
C LEU A 39 -0.76 8.92 -14.89
N ARG A 40 -0.08 9.80 -15.63
CA ARG A 40 -0.46 10.12 -17.02
C ARG A 40 -0.29 8.91 -17.94
N LYS A 41 0.70 8.06 -17.67
CA LYS A 41 0.90 6.83 -18.43
C LYS A 41 -0.20 5.81 -18.12
N GLU A 42 -0.54 5.61 -16.86
CA GLU A 42 -1.65 4.74 -16.44
C GLU A 42 -2.97 5.16 -17.10
N VAL A 43 -3.32 6.45 -17.06
CA VAL A 43 -4.54 6.97 -17.72
C VAL A 43 -4.53 6.75 -19.24
N LYS A 44 -3.37 6.87 -19.90
CA LYS A 44 -3.26 6.63 -21.34
C LYS A 44 -3.42 5.15 -21.67
N GLU A 45 -2.86 4.26 -20.86
CA GLU A 45 -3.01 2.81 -21.02
C GLU A 45 -4.46 2.37 -20.80
N GLU A 46 -5.13 2.91 -19.77
CA GLU A 46 -6.56 2.68 -19.55
C GLU A 46 -7.41 3.16 -20.73
N ARG A 47 -7.14 4.35 -21.27
CA ARG A 47 -7.83 4.87 -22.45
C ARG A 47 -7.61 4.01 -23.68
N ALA A 48 -6.37 3.56 -23.94
CA ALA A 48 -6.06 2.72 -25.08
C ALA A 48 -6.78 1.35 -24.99
N LEU A 49 -6.84 0.76 -23.80
CA LEU A 49 -7.61 -0.47 -23.56
C LEU A 49 -9.11 -0.23 -23.72
N GLU A 50 -9.63 0.90 -23.24
CA GLU A 50 -11.03 1.27 -23.40
C GLU A 50 -11.40 1.49 -24.87
N GLU A 51 -10.54 2.15 -25.65
CA GLU A 51 -10.72 2.34 -27.09
C GLU A 51 -10.71 1.00 -27.85
N LEU A 52 -9.77 0.11 -27.56
CA LEU A 52 -9.73 -1.22 -28.15
C LEU A 52 -10.98 -2.04 -27.76
N ARG A 53 -11.41 -1.95 -26.50
CA ARG A 53 -12.64 -2.59 -26.03
C ARG A 53 -13.83 -2.03 -26.79
N LYS A 54 -13.98 -0.71 -26.90
CA LYS A 54 -15.07 -0.04 -27.64
C LYS A 54 -15.09 -0.44 -29.12
N ALA A 55 -13.93 -0.51 -29.76
CA ALA A 55 -13.80 -0.94 -31.16
C ALA A 55 -14.19 -2.40 -31.37
N SER A 56 -13.83 -3.30 -30.44
CA SER A 56 -14.15 -4.73 -30.50
C SER A 56 -15.63 -5.03 -30.16
N THR A 57 -16.24 -4.26 -29.26
CA THR A 57 -17.54 -4.59 -28.65
C THR A 57 -18.78 -4.04 -29.35
N GLY A 58 -18.62 -3.27 -30.44
CA GLY A 58 -19.71 -2.84 -31.34
C GLY A 58 -21.10 -2.73 -30.69
N SER A 59 -21.38 -1.62 -30.00
CA SER A 59 -22.66 -1.21 -29.37
C SER A 59 -23.37 -2.16 -28.38
N LEU A 60 -23.26 -3.49 -28.51
CA LEU A 60 -24.12 -4.45 -27.81
C LEU A 60 -23.57 -4.85 -26.42
N GLN A 61 -22.25 -4.88 -26.21
CA GLN A 61 -21.66 -5.30 -24.93
C GLN A 61 -21.51 -4.16 -23.91
N VAL A 62 -21.66 -2.89 -24.32
CA VAL A 62 -21.61 -1.72 -23.42
C VAL A 62 -22.76 -1.74 -22.41
N GLN A 63 -23.92 -2.32 -22.80
CA GLN A 63 -25.05 -2.49 -21.87
C GLN A 63 -24.78 -3.60 -20.85
N GLN A 64 -24.08 -4.66 -21.24
CA GLN A 64 -23.74 -5.77 -20.34
C GLN A 64 -22.75 -5.34 -19.25
N SER A 65 -21.73 -4.53 -19.58
CA SER A 65 -20.74 -4.09 -18.58
C SER A 65 -21.33 -3.17 -17.49
N ARG A 66 -22.30 -2.30 -17.83
CA ARG A 66 -23.00 -1.44 -16.86
C ARG A 66 -23.85 -2.27 -15.89
N VAL A 67 -24.50 -3.32 -16.39
CA VAL A 67 -25.34 -4.22 -15.60
C VAL A 67 -24.48 -5.17 -14.76
N GLU A 68 -23.38 -5.68 -15.30
CA GLU A 68 -22.41 -6.51 -14.55
C GLU A 68 -21.83 -5.78 -13.36
N TRP A 69 -21.59 -4.46 -13.43
CA TRP A 69 -21.14 -3.69 -12.27
C TRP A 69 -22.17 -3.70 -11.12
N LEU A 70 -23.47 -3.61 -11.47
CA LEU A 70 -24.58 -3.68 -10.51
C LEU A 70 -24.72 -5.09 -9.89
N TYR A 71 -24.56 -6.15 -10.70
CA TYR A 71 -24.69 -7.53 -10.22
C TYR A 71 -23.42 -8.10 -9.57
N ALA A 72 -22.22 -7.59 -9.90
CA ALA A 72 -20.96 -8.06 -9.32
C ALA A 72 -20.80 -7.70 -7.83
N SER A 73 -21.41 -6.58 -7.39
CA SER A 73 -21.47 -6.20 -5.99
C SER A 73 -22.41 -7.11 -5.19
N ALA A 74 -23.62 -7.34 -5.69
CA ALA A 74 -24.61 -8.18 -5.02
C ALA A 74 -24.20 -9.67 -4.99
N ALA A 75 -23.54 -10.16 -6.04
CA ALA A 75 -23.02 -11.53 -6.10
C ALA A 75 -21.85 -11.78 -5.13
N LYS A 76 -21.00 -10.78 -4.88
CA LYS A 76 -19.90 -10.89 -3.90
C LYS A 76 -20.41 -10.96 -2.46
N ASP A 77 -21.44 -10.20 -2.13
CA ASP A 77 -22.04 -10.20 -0.79
C ASP A 77 -22.86 -11.48 -0.53
N SER A 78 -23.44 -12.06 -1.58
CA SER A 78 -24.21 -13.31 -1.50
C SER A 78 -23.34 -14.57 -1.37
N LEU A 79 -22.06 -14.51 -1.76
CA LEU A 79 -21.11 -15.63 -1.68
C LEU A 79 -20.32 -15.63 -0.36
N ALA A 80 -20.23 -14.48 0.32
CA ALA A 80 -19.50 -14.31 1.58
C ALA A 80 -20.44 -14.30 2.80
N GLY A 81 -21.16 -15.41 3.02
CA GLY A 81 -21.69 -15.73 4.34
C GLY A 81 -23.17 -15.41 4.55
N SER A 82 -23.92 -16.48 4.80
CA SER A 82 -25.17 -16.56 5.53
C SER A 82 -25.26 -15.57 6.73
N SER A 83 -25.71 -14.34 6.49
CA SER A 83 -26.08 -13.37 7.54
C SER A 83 -27.38 -12.63 7.22
N VAL A 84 -28.34 -13.34 6.61
CA VAL A 84 -29.77 -12.96 6.65
C VAL A 84 -30.40 -13.20 8.03
N GLY A 85 -29.59 -13.46 9.07
CA GLY A 85 -30.05 -13.75 10.43
C GLY A 85 -30.10 -12.55 11.39
N ASN A 86 -29.62 -11.37 10.99
CA ASN A 86 -29.46 -10.23 11.92
C ASN A 86 -30.34 -9.01 11.62
N LEU A 87 -31.45 -9.19 10.87
CA LEU A 87 -32.38 -8.09 10.58
C LEU A 87 -33.79 -8.27 11.17
N LEU A 88 -34.01 -9.29 12.01
CA LEU A 88 -35.22 -9.43 12.83
C LEU A 88 -34.88 -10.02 14.21
N GLY A 89 -34.60 -9.17 15.20
CA GLY A 89 -34.68 -9.59 16.60
C GLY A 89 -33.60 -9.08 17.53
N ARG A 90 -33.59 -7.77 17.83
CA ARG A 90 -32.91 -7.26 19.02
C ARG A 90 -33.88 -6.38 19.81
N ARG A 91 -34.81 -7.04 20.51
CA ARG A 91 -35.66 -6.42 21.54
C ARG A 91 -35.18 -6.88 22.92
N ARG A 92 -35.05 -5.90 23.82
CA ARG A 92 -34.79 -5.93 25.28
C ARG A 92 -33.33 -5.81 25.74
N GLY A 93 -33.08 -4.77 26.53
CA GLY A 93 -31.85 -4.58 27.30
C GLY A 93 -31.58 -3.13 27.72
N GLU A 94 -32.51 -2.53 28.46
CA GLU A 94 -32.32 -1.54 29.56
C GLU A 94 -31.34 -0.36 29.38
N MET A 95 -31.92 0.84 29.32
CA MET A 95 -31.25 2.12 29.63
C MET A 95 -31.04 2.22 31.16
N LYS A 96 -29.78 2.28 31.61
CA LYS A 96 -29.45 2.78 32.95
C LYS A 96 -28.67 4.09 32.82
N LEU A 97 -29.32 5.16 33.23
CA LEU A 97 -28.79 6.51 33.41
C LEU A 97 -27.82 6.49 34.61
N GLY A 98 -26.55 6.81 34.38
CA GLY A 98 -25.52 6.95 35.42
C GLY A 98 -25.05 8.39 35.51
N THR A 99 -25.14 8.97 36.70
CA THR A 99 -24.96 10.37 37.05
C THR A 99 -23.50 10.73 37.33
N THR A 100 -23.14 11.99 37.02
CA THR A 100 -22.16 12.86 37.70
C THR A 100 -20.71 12.38 37.85
N THR A 101 -19.75 13.08 37.22
CA THR A 101 -18.86 14.06 37.87
C THR A 101 -17.78 14.49 36.88
N ALA A 102 -17.60 15.80 36.74
CA ALA A 102 -16.57 16.42 35.93
C ALA A 102 -15.25 16.48 36.71
N THR A 103 -14.15 16.03 36.11
CA THR A 103 -12.81 16.61 36.31
C THR A 103 -11.81 16.12 35.25
N GLY A 104 -11.24 17.09 34.53
CA GLY A 104 -9.97 17.15 33.78
C GLY A 104 -9.31 15.89 33.22
N ALA A 105 -9.13 15.86 31.89
CA ALA A 105 -7.95 15.26 31.27
C ALA A 105 -7.67 15.85 29.88
N VAL A 106 -6.41 16.22 29.67
CA VAL A 106 -5.79 16.78 28.46
C VAL A 106 -6.11 15.94 27.22
N GLU A 107 -6.80 16.55 26.25
CA GLU A 107 -7.17 15.90 25.00
C GLU A 107 -6.04 16.01 23.97
N LYS A 108 -5.22 14.96 23.89
CA LYS A 108 -4.35 14.73 22.73
C LYS A 108 -5.24 14.57 21.50
N ARG A 109 -5.21 15.56 20.61
CA ARG A 109 -5.88 15.52 19.31
C ARG A 109 -5.46 14.26 18.56
N LYS A 110 -6.41 13.33 18.38
CA LYS A 110 -6.28 12.18 17.48
C LYS A 110 -6.08 12.71 16.06
N PRO A 111 -5.15 12.15 15.26
CA PRO A 111 -5.05 12.50 13.85
C PRO A 111 -6.36 12.13 13.14
N THR A 112 -6.80 13.05 12.29
CA THR A 112 -7.99 13.00 11.44
C THR A 112 -8.10 11.66 10.69
N PRO A 113 -9.30 11.05 10.56
CA PRO A 113 -9.49 9.73 9.93
C PRO A 113 -9.15 9.66 8.41
N GLN A 114 -8.71 10.77 7.80
CA GLN A 114 -8.36 10.81 6.38
C GLN A 114 -7.05 10.09 6.04
N SER A 115 -6.16 9.83 7.01
CA SER A 115 -4.91 9.10 6.75
C SER A 115 -5.07 7.58 6.72
N GLN A 116 -6.23 7.04 7.12
CA GLN A 116 -6.51 5.60 7.07
C GLN A 116 -7.30 5.17 5.82
N LEU A 117 -7.61 6.12 4.92
CA LEU A 117 -8.36 5.89 3.68
C LEU A 117 -7.46 5.78 2.43
N ARG A 118 -6.15 5.59 2.60
CA ARG A 118 -5.17 5.46 1.49
C ARG A 118 -4.37 4.16 1.55
N GLU A 119 -4.99 3.11 2.06
CA GLU A 119 -4.50 1.75 1.80
C GLU A 119 -5.42 1.20 0.71
N ASP A 120 -5.04 1.40 -0.55
CA ASP A 120 -5.76 0.78 -1.68
C ASP A 120 -5.84 -0.73 -1.40
N PRO A 121 -6.97 -1.42 -1.62
CA PRO A 121 -7.10 -2.84 -1.30
C PRO A 121 -6.05 -3.73 -2.00
N LEU A 122 -5.44 -3.23 -3.08
CA LEU A 122 -4.32 -3.84 -3.78
C LEU A 122 -2.98 -3.74 -3.01
N SER A 123 -2.76 -2.73 -2.16
CA SER A 123 -1.54 -2.62 -1.33
C SER A 123 -1.48 -3.77 -0.33
N PHE A 124 -2.60 -4.10 0.31
CA PHE A 124 -2.70 -5.22 1.25
C PHE A 124 -2.44 -6.57 0.56
N MET A 125 -3.02 -6.79 -0.63
CA MET A 125 -2.77 -8.00 -1.41
C MET A 125 -1.30 -8.11 -1.84
N LYS A 126 -0.67 -7.00 -2.26
CA LYS A 126 0.74 -6.97 -2.66
C LYS A 126 1.66 -7.27 -1.46
N LEU A 127 1.38 -6.67 -0.30
CA LEU A 127 2.10 -6.91 0.94
C LEU A 127 1.95 -8.37 1.41
N GLN A 128 0.73 -8.93 1.29
CA GLN A 128 0.46 -10.34 1.58
C GLN A 128 1.24 -11.26 0.62
N GLU A 129 1.26 -10.98 -0.68
CA GLU A 129 2.03 -11.76 -1.67
C GLU A 129 3.55 -11.70 -1.39
N ILE A 130 4.09 -10.51 -1.09
CA ILE A 130 5.51 -10.34 -0.75
C ILE A 130 5.85 -11.12 0.53
N SER A 131 4.98 -11.08 1.54
CA SER A 131 5.13 -11.83 2.79
C SER A 131 5.11 -13.35 2.53
N GLN A 132 4.21 -13.84 1.69
CA GLN A 132 4.16 -15.26 1.29
C GLN A 132 5.41 -15.69 0.49
N ARG A 133 5.88 -14.86 -0.45
CA ARG A 133 7.12 -15.12 -1.21
C ARG A 133 8.34 -15.20 -0.31
N ARG A 134 8.48 -14.30 0.67
CA ARG A 134 9.57 -14.34 1.67
C ARG A 134 9.53 -15.61 2.50
N LYS A 135 8.33 -16.05 2.92
CA LYS A 135 8.15 -17.31 3.65
C LYS A 135 8.56 -18.51 2.79
N HIS A 136 8.12 -18.57 1.53
CA HIS A 136 8.47 -19.64 0.58
C HIS A 136 9.97 -19.71 0.27
N ASP A 137 10.64 -18.56 0.15
CA ASP A 137 12.09 -18.52 -0.09
C ASP A 137 12.88 -18.98 1.16
N SER A 138 12.39 -18.67 2.37
CA SER A 138 12.98 -19.12 3.63
C SER A 138 12.85 -20.63 3.89
N THR A 139 11.76 -21.27 3.42
CA THR A 139 11.57 -22.72 3.54
C THR A 139 12.41 -23.46 2.49
N THR A 140 12.54 -22.89 1.29
CA THR A 140 13.39 -23.44 0.22
C THR A 140 14.88 -23.40 0.60
N LYS A 141 15.36 -22.31 1.22
CA LYS A 141 16.74 -22.22 1.73
C LYS A 141 17.02 -23.24 2.84
N ARG A 142 16.14 -23.35 3.84
CA ARG A 142 16.28 -24.35 4.92
C ARG A 142 16.31 -25.79 4.41
N ASN A 143 15.55 -26.11 3.37
CA ASN A 143 15.52 -27.45 2.78
C ASN A 143 16.72 -27.75 1.86
N LYS A 144 17.33 -26.70 1.29
CA LYS A 144 18.58 -26.80 0.52
C LYS A 144 19.78 -27.00 1.45
N ASP A 145 19.84 -26.27 2.55
CA ASP A 145 20.89 -26.39 3.55
C ASP A 145 20.83 -27.75 4.28
N SER A 146 19.62 -28.25 4.58
CA SER A 146 19.45 -29.60 5.15
C SER A 146 19.88 -30.72 4.20
N LYS A 147 19.67 -30.56 2.87
CA LYS A 147 20.16 -31.50 1.84
C LYS A 147 21.69 -31.49 1.72
N VAL A 148 22.34 -30.33 1.86
CA VAL A 148 23.81 -30.21 1.80
C VAL A 148 24.46 -30.85 3.03
N VAL A 149 23.86 -30.70 4.21
CA VAL A 149 24.36 -31.33 5.45
C VAL A 149 24.17 -32.85 5.43
N LYS A 150 23.10 -33.37 4.80
CA LYS A 150 22.84 -34.81 4.68
C LYS A 150 23.77 -35.52 3.68
N SER A 151 24.31 -34.83 2.67
CA SER A 151 25.23 -35.43 1.69
C SER A 151 26.69 -35.49 2.13
N HIS A 152 27.10 -34.70 3.14
CA HIS A 152 28.47 -34.67 3.66
C HIS A 152 28.76 -35.65 4.82
N GLY A 153 27.80 -36.49 5.20
CA GLY A 153 27.87 -37.34 6.41
C GLY A 153 28.33 -38.80 6.22
N HIS A 154 28.77 -39.24 5.04
CA HIS A 154 29.08 -40.66 4.79
C HIS A 154 30.44 -40.91 4.12
N THR A 155 31.53 -40.36 4.63
CA THR A 155 32.89 -40.89 4.35
C THR A 155 33.88 -40.54 5.46
N ARG A 156 33.88 -41.28 6.58
CA ARG A 156 35.10 -41.40 7.39
C ARG A 156 35.11 -42.65 8.29
N ALA A 157 35.34 -43.80 7.68
CA ALA A 157 35.85 -44.98 8.38
C ALA A 157 36.68 -45.81 7.40
N ARG A 158 38.00 -45.55 7.33
CA ARG A 158 39.06 -46.49 6.91
C ARG A 158 40.43 -45.79 6.85
N ARG A 159 41.25 -46.03 7.86
CA ARG A 159 42.72 -46.19 7.87
C ARG A 159 43.10 -46.39 9.36
N ARG A 160 43.42 -47.61 9.84
CA ARG A 160 44.71 -48.34 9.73
C ARG A 160 45.87 -47.39 10.09
N LEU A 161 46.74 -47.63 11.08
CA LEU A 161 47.27 -48.86 11.69
C LEU A 161 47.43 -48.67 13.21
#